data_AF-A0A897NTB9-F1
#
_entry.id   AF-A0A897NTB9-F1
#
_cell.length_a   1.000
_cell.length_b   1.000
_cell.length_c   1.000
_cell.angle_alpha   90.00
_cell.angle_beta   90.00
_cell.angle_gamma   90.00
#
_symmetry.space_group_name_H-M   'P 1'
#
loop_
_entity.id
_entity.type
_entity.pdbx_description
1 polymer ?
#
loop_
_entity_poly.entity_id
_entity_poly.type
_entity_poly.pdbx_seq_one_letter_code
_entity_poly.pdbx_strand_id
1 'polypeptide(L)'
;MNEGTRVLDREDDDPDEAVVVHQPEKTIADWEYEVDGETYTTAESNPEYDPNEQLVVIAFLDQLTKEWPDWEDVPPGGLFDGVREHGIDYYGFPESRLTVVDEEADAASVPEEFETITDRLEENGFEVTEDTETATLTVEKYGSEYIVSSDGSVEGEEGLRNRVVSIVNRYL
;
A
#
# COMPACT_ATOMS: atom_id res chain seq x y z
N MET A 1 -11.89 -5.87 -7.40
CA MET A 1 -10.47 -5.41 -7.40
C MET A 1 -9.88 -5.66 -8.79
N ASN A 2 -8.78 -5.01 -9.21
CA ASN A 2 -8.20 -5.24 -10.55
C ASN A 2 -6.87 -6.00 -10.46
N GLU A 3 -6.44 -6.61 -11.57
CA GLU A 3 -5.08 -7.17 -11.68
C GLU A 3 -4.02 -6.08 -11.46
N GLY A 4 -2.94 -6.41 -10.77
CA GLY A 4 -1.90 -5.48 -10.33
C GLY A 4 -2.21 -4.74 -9.02
N THR A 5 -3.42 -4.84 -8.48
CA THR A 5 -3.75 -4.22 -7.19
C THR A 5 -3.06 -4.94 -6.04
N ARG A 6 -2.36 -4.18 -5.18
CA ARG A 6 -1.79 -4.68 -3.92
C ARG A 6 -2.89 -4.84 -2.87
N VAL A 7 -2.82 -5.89 -2.06
CA VAL A 7 -3.86 -6.28 -1.09
C VAL A 7 -3.26 -6.91 0.16
N LEU A 8 -4.01 -6.85 1.26
CA LEU A 8 -3.73 -7.53 2.53
C LEU A 8 -4.91 -8.42 2.91
N ASP A 9 -4.62 -9.55 3.55
CA ASP A 9 -5.63 -10.37 4.20
C ASP A 9 -6.04 -9.74 5.53
N ARG A 10 -7.29 -9.29 5.64
CA ARG A 10 -7.77 -8.61 6.86
C ARG A 10 -7.95 -9.54 8.06
N GLU A 11 -7.94 -10.85 7.83
CA GLU A 11 -8.12 -11.87 8.88
C GLU A 11 -6.79 -12.42 9.40
N ASP A 12 -5.67 -11.98 8.82
CA ASP A 12 -4.34 -12.20 9.39
C ASP A 12 -3.97 -11.02 10.32
N ASP A 13 -3.38 -11.34 11.48
CA ASP A 13 -2.92 -10.33 12.44
C ASP A 13 -1.59 -9.68 11.99
N ASP A 14 -0.83 -10.35 11.12
CA ASP A 14 0.43 -9.87 10.53
C ASP A 14 0.46 -10.20 9.02
N PRO A 15 -0.43 -9.60 8.21
CA PRO A 15 -0.62 -9.99 6.82
C PRO A 15 0.60 -9.65 5.96
N ASP A 16 1.05 -10.63 5.16
CA ASP A 16 1.98 -10.40 4.06
C ASP A 16 1.28 -9.67 2.91
N GLU A 17 1.95 -8.68 2.32
CA GLU A 17 1.46 -7.98 1.13
C GLU A 17 1.38 -8.94 -0.06
N ALA A 18 0.28 -8.86 -0.80
CA ALA A 18 0.06 -9.66 -1.99
C ALA A 18 -0.44 -8.81 -3.15
N VAL A 19 -0.32 -9.33 -4.37
CA VAL A 19 -0.77 -8.68 -5.59
C VAL A 19 -1.87 -9.52 -6.22
N VAL A 20 -2.95 -8.88 -6.65
CA VAL A 20 -3.99 -9.52 -7.46
C VAL A 20 -3.41 -9.81 -8.84
N VAL A 21 -3.28 -11.09 -9.18
CA VAL A 21 -2.70 -11.53 -10.45
C VAL A 21 -3.74 -12.01 -11.44
N HIS A 22 -4.95 -12.34 -10.97
CA HIS A 22 -6.06 -12.71 -11.81
C HIS A 22 -7.42 -12.54 -11.13
N GLN A 23 -8.44 -12.15 -11.90
CA GLN A 23 -9.84 -12.16 -11.46
C GLN A 23 -10.71 -12.91 -12.48
N PRO A 24 -10.86 -14.24 -12.35
CA PRO A 24 -11.69 -15.00 -13.27
C PRO A 24 -13.18 -14.72 -13.04
N GLU A 25 -14.01 -14.91 -14.06
CA GLU A 25 -15.48 -14.93 -13.95
C GLU A 25 -15.98 -16.21 -13.24
N LYS A 26 -15.48 -16.47 -12.03
CA LYS A 26 -15.73 -17.64 -11.19
C LYS A 26 -15.98 -17.23 -9.75
N THR A 27 -16.73 -18.06 -9.03
CA THR A 27 -16.93 -17.91 -7.59
C THR A 27 -15.91 -18.70 -6.78
N ILE A 28 -15.84 -18.47 -5.48
CA ILE A 28 -14.98 -19.24 -4.57
C ILE A 28 -15.37 -20.74 -4.50
N ALA A 29 -16.60 -21.11 -4.88
CA ALA A 29 -17.02 -22.51 -4.98
C ALA A 29 -16.56 -23.19 -6.29
N ASP A 30 -16.22 -22.42 -7.33
CA ASP A 30 -15.81 -22.93 -8.65
C ASP A 30 -14.28 -23.08 -8.79
N TRP A 31 -13.52 -22.72 -7.75
CA TRP A 31 -12.06 -22.77 -7.73
C TRP A 31 -11.57 -23.89 -6.83
N GLU A 32 -10.91 -24.87 -7.46
CA GLU A 32 -10.38 -26.06 -6.81
C GLU A 32 -8.85 -26.00 -6.76
N TYR A 33 -8.27 -26.51 -5.68
CA TYR A 33 -6.84 -26.71 -5.50
C TYR A 33 -6.58 -28.01 -4.73
N GLU A 34 -5.37 -28.56 -4.87
CA GLU A 34 -5.00 -29.83 -4.26
C GLU A 34 -4.01 -29.62 -3.11
N VAL A 35 -4.31 -30.19 -1.95
CA VAL A 35 -3.43 -30.23 -0.77
C VAL A 35 -3.34 -31.68 -0.32
N ASP A 36 -2.13 -32.21 -0.20
CA ASP A 36 -1.87 -33.60 0.24
C ASP A 36 -2.63 -34.69 -0.54
N GLY A 37 -2.93 -34.43 -1.82
CA GLY A 37 -3.67 -35.35 -2.70
C GLY A 37 -5.19 -35.32 -2.52
N GLU A 38 -5.71 -34.37 -1.75
CA GLU A 38 -7.14 -34.08 -1.59
C GLU A 38 -7.48 -32.75 -2.28
N THR A 39 -8.62 -32.72 -2.98
CA THR A 39 -9.12 -31.52 -3.66
C THR A 39 -10.04 -30.74 -2.74
N TYR A 40 -9.78 -29.44 -2.61
CA TYR A 40 -10.59 -28.50 -1.85
C TYR A 40 -10.98 -27.33 -2.73
N THR A 41 -12.16 -26.77 -2.48
CA THR A 41 -12.55 -25.47 -3.04
C THR A 41 -12.09 -24.31 -2.14
N THR A 42 -11.93 -23.10 -2.71
CA THR A 42 -11.72 -21.91 -1.88
C THR A 42 -12.85 -21.71 -0.87
N ALA A 43 -14.10 -22.03 -1.25
CA ALA A 43 -15.26 -21.98 -0.35
C ALA A 43 -15.13 -22.94 0.85
N GLU A 44 -14.63 -24.17 0.65
CA GLU A 44 -14.47 -25.14 1.74
C GLU A 44 -13.45 -24.68 2.79
N SER A 45 -12.42 -23.96 2.36
CA SER A 45 -11.42 -23.39 3.27
C SER A 45 -11.81 -22.03 3.85
N ASN A 46 -12.88 -21.42 3.33
CA ASN A 46 -13.42 -20.14 3.78
C ASN A 46 -14.94 -20.28 4.08
N PRO A 47 -15.34 -21.17 5.00
CA PRO A 47 -16.75 -21.53 5.21
C PRO A 47 -17.62 -20.40 5.76
N GLU A 48 -17.01 -19.31 6.22
CA GLU A 48 -17.68 -18.13 6.76
C GLU A 48 -18.16 -17.16 5.67
N TYR A 49 -17.69 -17.34 4.44
CA TYR A 49 -18.00 -16.51 3.26
C TYR A 49 -19.10 -17.15 2.39
N ASP A 50 -19.78 -16.33 1.58
CA ASP A 50 -20.80 -16.86 0.66
C ASP A 50 -20.10 -17.66 -0.45
N PRO A 51 -20.50 -18.91 -0.73
CA PRO A 51 -19.85 -19.72 -1.77
C PRO A 51 -19.95 -19.11 -3.18
N ASN A 52 -20.90 -18.20 -3.42
CA ASN A 52 -21.05 -17.50 -4.69
C ASN A 52 -20.28 -16.17 -4.74
N GLU A 53 -19.48 -15.87 -3.71
CA GLU A 53 -18.64 -14.68 -3.68
C GLU A 53 -17.59 -14.74 -4.79
N GLN A 54 -17.24 -13.56 -5.32
CA GLN A 54 -16.26 -13.39 -6.39
C GLN A 54 -14.89 -13.92 -5.93
N LEU A 55 -14.29 -14.78 -6.76
CA LEU A 55 -12.93 -15.26 -6.55
C LEU A 55 -11.91 -14.20 -7.01
N VAL A 56 -10.90 -13.97 -6.19
CA VAL A 56 -9.70 -13.19 -6.54
C VAL A 56 -8.49 -14.10 -6.39
N VAL A 57 -7.58 -14.10 -7.37
CA VAL A 57 -6.34 -14.86 -7.30
C VAL A 57 -5.18 -13.90 -7.02
N ILE A 58 -4.42 -14.21 -5.97
CA ILE A 58 -3.28 -13.40 -5.52
C ILE A 58 -1.97 -14.19 -5.56
N ALA A 59 -0.85 -13.48 -5.62
CA ALA A 59 0.48 -14.00 -5.32
C ALA A 59 1.15 -13.09 -4.28
N PHE A 60 1.91 -13.67 -3.33
CA PHE A 60 2.59 -12.88 -2.30
C PHE A 60 3.73 -12.06 -2.89
N LEU A 61 3.83 -10.79 -2.49
CA LEU A 61 4.74 -9.81 -3.07
C LEU A 61 6.21 -10.19 -2.87
N ASP A 62 6.57 -10.75 -1.72
CA ASP A 62 7.96 -11.19 -1.44
C ASP A 62 8.42 -12.24 -2.45
N GLN A 63 7.62 -13.29 -2.65
CA GLN A 63 7.94 -14.35 -3.62
C GLN A 63 7.88 -13.83 -5.05
N LEU A 64 6.88 -13.01 -5.38
CA LEU A 64 6.71 -12.41 -6.70
C LEU A 64 7.95 -11.59 -7.09
N THR A 65 8.36 -10.66 -6.22
CA THR A 65 9.51 -9.77 -6.45
C THR A 65 10.84 -10.53 -6.48
N LYS A 66 10.96 -11.58 -5.66
CA LYS A 66 12.18 -12.39 -5.59
C LYS A 66 12.39 -13.25 -6.83
N GLU A 67 11.35 -13.95 -7.29
CA GLU A 67 11.44 -14.91 -8.40
C GLU A 67 11.18 -14.25 -9.76
N TRP A 68 10.51 -13.09 -9.78
CA TRP A 68 10.25 -12.30 -10.97
C TRP A 68 10.37 -10.78 -10.69
N PRO A 69 11.58 -10.23 -10.62
CA PRO A 69 11.81 -8.81 -10.28
C PRO A 69 11.18 -7.79 -11.24
N ASP A 70 11.01 -8.15 -12.52
CA ASP A 70 10.49 -7.27 -13.57
C ASP A 70 8.95 -7.41 -13.74
N TRP A 71 8.23 -7.92 -12.74
CA TRP A 71 6.78 -8.16 -12.83
C TRP A 71 5.96 -6.89 -13.02
N GLU A 72 6.42 -5.76 -12.47
CA GLU A 72 5.75 -4.45 -12.56
C GLU A 72 5.77 -3.87 -13.99
N ASP A 73 6.74 -4.27 -14.81
CA ASP A 73 6.85 -3.84 -16.21
C ASP A 73 5.85 -4.58 -17.13
N VAL A 74 5.17 -5.61 -16.61
CA VAL A 74 4.23 -6.44 -17.38
C VAL A 74 2.80 -5.90 -17.25
N PRO A 75 2.04 -5.83 -18.35
CA PRO A 75 0.65 -5.40 -18.29
C PRO A 75 -0.16 -6.29 -17.33
N PRO A 76 -1.11 -5.73 -16.56
CA PRO A 76 -1.88 -6.47 -15.55
C PRO A 76 -2.49 -7.79 -16.04
N GLY A 77 -3.06 -7.81 -17.25
CA GLY A 77 -3.64 -9.03 -17.83
C GLY A 77 -2.63 -10.12 -18.21
N GLY A 78 -1.33 -9.86 -18.10
CA GLY A 78 -0.24 -10.84 -18.29
C GLY A 78 0.36 -11.37 -16.98
N LEU A 79 -0.06 -10.85 -15.82
CA LEU A 79 0.51 -11.23 -14.52
C LEU A 79 0.25 -12.71 -14.21
N PHE A 80 -0.96 -13.21 -14.48
CA PHE A 80 -1.28 -14.60 -14.20
C PHE A 80 -0.43 -15.59 -15.00
N ASP A 81 -0.21 -15.31 -16.28
CA ASP A 81 0.65 -16.14 -17.12
C ASP A 81 2.10 -16.07 -16.62
N GLY A 82 2.61 -14.87 -16.31
CA GLY A 82 3.96 -14.68 -15.78
C GLY A 82 4.20 -15.42 -14.45
N VAL A 83 3.27 -15.33 -13.50
CA VAL A 83 3.32 -16.09 -12.23
C VAL A 83 3.45 -17.59 -12.49
N ARG A 84 2.67 -18.13 -13.43
CA ARG A 84 2.72 -19.56 -13.78
C ARG A 84 4.01 -19.96 -14.49
N GLU A 85 4.53 -19.11 -15.37
CA GLU A 85 5.79 -19.35 -16.10
C GLU A 85 6.99 -19.34 -15.16
N HIS A 86 6.98 -18.48 -14.13
CA HIS A 86 8.03 -18.36 -13.12
C HIS A 86 7.88 -19.38 -11.98
N GLY A 87 6.80 -20.16 -11.95
CA GLY A 87 6.56 -21.16 -10.90
C GLY A 87 6.29 -20.53 -9.53
N ILE A 88 5.70 -19.34 -9.52
CA ILE A 88 5.31 -18.62 -8.30
C ILE A 88 3.97 -19.16 -7.82
N ASP A 89 3.85 -19.35 -6.51
CA ASP A 89 2.62 -19.83 -5.90
C ASP A 89 1.52 -18.76 -5.96
N TYR A 90 0.29 -19.20 -6.23
CA TYR A 90 -0.88 -18.35 -6.30
C TYR A 90 -2.07 -18.97 -5.58
N TYR A 91 -2.92 -18.12 -5.03
CA TYR A 91 -3.96 -18.52 -4.10
C TYR A 91 -5.29 -17.83 -4.41
N GLY A 92 -6.38 -18.57 -4.32
CA GLY A 92 -7.73 -18.05 -4.52
C GLY A 92 -8.37 -17.62 -3.19
N PHE A 93 -8.86 -16.39 -3.14
CA PHE A 93 -9.48 -15.77 -1.96
C PHE A 93 -10.89 -15.22 -2.28
N PRO A 94 -11.79 -15.16 -1.28
CA PRO A 94 -13.00 -14.33 -1.36
C PRO A 94 -12.60 -12.85 -1.49
N GLU A 95 -13.19 -12.12 -2.45
CA GLU A 95 -12.86 -10.71 -2.68
C GLU A 95 -13.01 -9.86 -1.40
N SER A 96 -14.03 -10.12 -0.58
CA SER A 96 -14.29 -9.31 0.60
C SER A 96 -13.34 -9.58 1.77
N ARG A 97 -12.58 -10.69 1.75
CA ARG A 97 -11.53 -10.99 2.74
C ARG A 97 -10.31 -10.08 2.55
N LEU A 98 -10.10 -9.59 1.34
CA LEU A 98 -8.96 -8.76 0.99
C LEU A 98 -9.29 -7.27 1.22
N THR A 99 -8.30 -6.53 1.68
CA THR A 99 -8.31 -5.06 1.71
C THR A 99 -7.28 -4.55 0.71
N VAL A 100 -7.67 -3.60 -0.13
CA VAL A 100 -6.73 -2.95 -1.06
C VAL A 100 -5.70 -2.17 -0.25
N VAL A 101 -4.43 -2.42 -0.54
CA VAL A 101 -3.34 -1.51 -0.17
C VAL A 101 -3.38 -0.43 -1.22
N ASP A 102 -4.08 0.65 -0.93
CA ASP A 102 -3.87 1.87 -1.68
C ASP A 102 -2.40 2.25 -1.48
N GLU A 103 -1.60 2.24 -2.55
CA GLU A 103 -0.34 3.00 -2.56
C GLU A 103 -0.63 4.50 -2.33
N GLU A 104 -1.89 4.92 -2.46
CA GLU A 104 -2.42 6.23 -2.04
C GLU A 104 -2.77 6.33 -0.53
N ALA A 105 -2.59 5.27 0.28
CA ALA A 105 -2.66 5.39 1.74
C ALA A 105 -1.38 6.01 2.35
N ASP A 106 -0.33 6.18 1.54
CA ASP A 106 0.87 7.00 1.83
C ASP A 106 1.09 8.11 0.79
N ALA A 107 0.15 8.34 -0.14
CA ALA A 107 -0.02 9.67 -0.70
C ALA A 107 -0.70 10.48 0.40
N ALA A 108 0.08 10.87 1.42
CA ALA A 108 -0.39 11.77 2.44
C ALA A 108 -1.12 12.90 1.70
N SER A 109 -2.44 13.02 1.88
CA SER A 109 -3.16 14.11 1.23
C SER A 109 -2.50 15.37 1.77
N VAL A 110 -1.81 16.13 0.90
CA VAL A 110 -1.19 17.40 1.29
C VAL A 110 -2.27 18.19 2.02
N PRO A 111 -2.12 18.43 3.34
CA PRO A 111 -3.13 19.15 4.09
C PRO A 111 -3.35 20.52 3.44
N GLU A 112 -4.59 21.00 3.34
CA GLU A 112 -4.83 22.39 2.90
C GLU A 112 -4.09 23.37 3.83
N GLU A 113 -3.83 22.94 5.07
CA GLU A 113 -3.01 23.62 6.05
C GLU A 113 -1.53 23.77 5.66
N PHE A 114 -0.96 22.98 4.74
CA PHE A 114 0.45 23.10 4.31
C PHE A 114 0.74 24.45 3.65
N GLU A 115 -0.19 25.02 2.88
CA GLU A 115 -0.03 26.39 2.36
C GLU A 115 0.11 27.39 3.52
N THR A 116 -0.76 27.26 4.53
CA THR A 116 -0.73 28.15 5.71
C THR A 116 0.52 27.95 6.57
N ILE A 117 0.98 26.71 6.73
CA ILE A 117 2.20 26.37 7.46
C ILE A 117 3.43 26.92 6.72
N THR A 118 3.48 26.77 5.40
CA THR A 118 4.53 27.31 4.53
C THR A 118 4.65 28.83 4.68
N ASP A 119 3.55 29.57 4.50
CA ASP A 119 3.51 31.03 4.70
C ASP A 119 4.08 31.42 6.08
N ARG A 120 3.69 30.68 7.14
CA ARG A 120 4.12 30.99 8.51
C ARG A 120 5.60 30.67 8.73
N LEU A 121 6.12 29.61 8.14
CA LEU A 121 7.53 29.25 8.23
C LEU A 121 8.38 30.27 7.46
N GLU A 122 7.98 30.66 6.25
CA GLU A 122 8.63 31.72 5.47
C GLU A 122 8.60 33.08 6.16
N GLU A 123 7.48 33.46 6.81
CA GLU A 123 7.40 34.66 7.65
C GLU A 123 8.38 34.63 8.85
N ASN A 124 8.72 33.42 9.32
CA ASN A 124 9.72 33.21 10.36
C ASN A 124 11.14 33.09 9.79
N GLY A 125 11.32 33.28 8.48
CA GLY A 125 12.58 33.27 7.76
C GLY A 125 13.17 31.88 7.59
N PHE A 126 12.34 30.86 7.47
CA PHE A 126 12.73 29.53 7.00
C PHE A 126 12.55 29.46 5.48
N GLU A 127 13.38 28.67 4.81
CA GLU A 127 13.19 28.26 3.42
C GLU A 127 12.38 26.97 3.43
N VAL A 128 11.30 26.90 2.64
CA VAL A 128 10.40 25.75 2.63
C VAL A 128 10.28 25.19 1.22
N THR A 129 10.42 23.88 1.09
CA THR A 129 10.15 23.15 -0.15
C THR A 129 9.06 22.12 0.14
N GLU A 130 8.00 22.14 -0.65
CA GLU A 130 6.93 21.15 -0.58
C GLU A 130 7.24 19.98 -1.51
N ASP A 131 7.11 18.77 -0.98
CA ASP A 131 7.19 17.54 -1.74
C ASP A 131 5.79 16.93 -1.80
N THR A 132 5.11 17.10 -2.94
CA THR A 132 3.72 16.64 -3.12
C THR A 132 3.62 15.12 -3.28
N GLU A 133 4.72 14.45 -3.62
CA GLU A 133 4.77 13.00 -3.81
C GLU A 133 4.74 12.28 -2.45
N THR A 134 5.45 12.81 -1.46
CA THR A 134 5.47 12.30 -0.09
C THR A 134 4.59 13.09 0.89
N ALA A 135 4.02 14.21 0.43
CA ALA A 135 3.32 15.22 1.22
C ALA A 135 4.06 15.58 2.51
N THR A 136 5.30 16.01 2.30
CA THR A 136 6.18 16.55 3.35
C THR A 136 6.59 17.98 3.02
N LEU A 137 6.94 18.75 4.05
CA LEU A 137 7.63 20.04 3.90
C LEU A 137 9.06 19.90 4.39
N THR A 138 10.02 20.17 3.51
CA THR A 138 11.42 20.36 3.89
C THR A 138 11.63 21.82 4.28
N VAL A 139 12.00 22.05 5.53
CA VAL A 139 12.17 23.37 6.12
C VAL A 139 13.64 23.56 6.47
N GLU A 140 14.31 24.52 5.86
CA GLU A 140 15.72 24.82 6.11
C GLU A 140 15.91 26.19 6.75
N LYS A 141 16.83 26.29 7.71
CA LYS A 141 17.38 27.58 8.15
C LYS A 141 18.76 27.44 8.78
N TYR A 142 19.68 28.32 8.38
CA TYR A 142 21.07 28.35 8.87
C TYR A 142 21.81 27.00 8.74
N GLY A 143 21.48 26.22 7.70
CA GLY A 143 22.07 24.90 7.45
C GLY A 143 21.51 23.77 8.32
N SER A 144 20.43 24.01 9.08
CA SER A 144 19.65 22.95 9.71
C SER A 144 18.38 22.70 8.90
N GLU A 145 18.16 21.43 8.59
CA GLU A 145 17.02 20.93 7.84
C GLU A 145 16.03 20.21 8.77
N TYR A 146 14.75 20.38 8.48
CA TYR A 146 13.63 19.76 9.16
C TYR A 146 12.67 19.18 8.15
N ILE A 147 12.10 18.02 8.46
CA ILE A 147 11.07 17.40 7.64
C ILE A 147 9.77 17.43 8.46
N VAL A 148 8.73 18.04 7.88
CA VAL A 148 7.38 18.07 8.45
C VAL A 148 6.51 17.12 7.65
N SER A 149 5.94 16.12 8.31
CA SER A 149 5.00 15.19 7.69
C SER A 149 3.56 15.70 7.81
N SER A 150 2.67 15.17 6.97
CA SER A 150 1.24 15.49 6.97
C SER A 150 0.52 15.18 8.29
N ASP A 151 1.02 14.25 9.10
CA ASP A 151 0.49 13.96 10.45
C ASP A 151 0.90 15.00 11.51
N GLY A 152 1.74 15.98 11.13
CA GLY A 152 2.25 17.01 12.04
C GLY A 152 3.53 16.61 12.77
N SER A 153 4.08 15.42 12.53
CA SER A 153 5.41 15.04 12.98
C SER A 153 6.49 15.92 12.35
N VAL A 154 7.50 16.27 13.16
CA VAL A 154 8.66 17.05 12.71
C VAL A 154 9.95 16.32 13.08
N GLU A 155 10.75 16.01 12.08
CA GLU A 155 12.08 15.40 12.18
C GLU A 155 13.17 16.44 11.88
N GLY A 156 14.39 16.23 12.39
CA GLY A 156 15.53 17.14 12.19
C GLY A 156 16.29 17.48 13.48
N GLU A 157 17.35 18.27 13.34
CA GLU A 157 18.30 18.61 14.41
C GLU A 157 17.66 19.46 15.54
N GLU A 158 17.99 19.21 16.81
CA GLU A 158 17.30 19.86 17.96
C GLU A 158 17.26 21.41 17.96
N GLY A 159 18.14 22.09 17.20
CA GLY A 159 18.34 23.54 17.21
C GLY A 159 17.07 24.38 17.09
N LEU A 160 16.42 24.36 15.93
CA LEU A 160 15.17 25.09 15.65
C LEU A 160 13.94 24.17 15.62
N ARG A 161 14.08 22.87 15.87
CA ARG A 161 12.98 21.89 15.84
C ARG A 161 11.77 22.33 16.66
N ASN A 162 11.99 22.77 17.90
CA ASN A 162 10.90 23.24 18.77
C ASN A 162 10.14 24.43 18.18
N ARG A 163 10.81 25.28 17.39
CA ARG A 163 10.16 26.41 16.73
C ARG A 163 9.32 25.94 15.55
N VAL A 164 9.82 25.01 14.75
CA VAL A 164 9.09 24.38 13.63
C VAL A 164 7.86 23.65 14.16
N VAL A 165 8.04 22.76 15.15
CA VAL A 165 6.95 22.04 15.84
C VAL A 165 5.87 22.98 16.34
N SER A 166 6.25 24.10 16.99
CA SER A 166 5.29 25.08 17.51
C SER A 166 4.47 25.79 16.43
N ILE A 167 5.00 25.92 15.20
CA ILE A 167 4.28 26.50 14.07
C ILE A 167 3.35 25.44 13.49
N VAL A 168 3.85 24.22 13.27
CA VAL A 168 3.09 23.08 12.71
C VAL A 168 1.89 22.71 13.59
N ASN A 169 2.10 22.50 14.91
CA ASN A 169 1.04 22.11 15.87
C ASN A 169 -0.10 23.13 16.03
N ARG A 170 0.02 24.31 15.43
CA ARG A 170 -1.04 25.32 15.45
C ARG A 170 -2.08 25.07 14.36
N TYR A 171 -1.72 24.31 13.35
CA TYR A 171 -2.52 24.10 12.15
C TYR A 171 -2.81 22.61 11.91
N LEU A 172 -1.97 21.70 12.43
CA LEU A 172 -2.20 20.26 12.54
C LEU A 172 -2.28 19.85 14.02
#